data_AF-A0A1B8F2S9-F1
#
_entry.id   AF-A0A1B8F2S9-F1
#
_cell.length_a   1.000
_cell.length_b   1.000
_cell.length_c   1.000
_cell.angle_alpha   90.00
_cell.angle_beta   90.00
_cell.angle_gamma   90.00
#
_symmetry.space_group_name_H-M   'P 1'
#
loop_
_entity.id
_entity.type
_entity.pdbx_description
1 polymer ?
#
loop_
_entity_poly.entity_id
_entity_poly.type
_entity_poly.pdbx_seq_one_letter_code
_entity_poly.pdbx_strand_id
1 'polypeptide(L)'
;MATPDRDSGKPGRDRLSAKSTTDPVLRNTLRYTISAKEYQVLHKYIISRSKVLKRNTPTVSQVEKLVDRPGRDDYNAAAVRASLRVFLATGAALKAWAVIKETLFKGKADTAKTTLWRSPTLRLSLSLSSILLLHRLLFRFFTRLRAHLLTPDAQPFRRRNPRTSQTLTSRFAPAVGASLAGFMLGVYPGEQLRLSLAIYVLSQAAEATYNLAEEQGWIWGKKGSRWERPWWFGSWMLMPLVSGQLLHAFVFDRDCFPEALNGFMMRFSPPYIQARPADYPSNLPWPAPGEVVDSLAEMGRLRFPPFISPILFPNKKTLPTTLLSTAPITDVAHPLITSLSCALLHPNDPSCARTYLTYWLRAFPRFARLFAVVFAVFSLPKYKAFYNAPIASLDQLGRSVLRTSAFATGSIGTAWAAICFFQNFLPSKALPTQRFFLGGFLAGLWSFLERETGRGNFLYMSRLSMDSVWKVGVKRGWWKSLKGGDVWLFVAALAVVNAVYTKDHNAIKGGAVRRVLAGLRGESAALRGIEIDGDDVDEEDKKER
;
A
#
# COMPACT_ATOMS: atom_id res chain seq x y z
N MET A 1 -64.81 -65.32 0.15
CA MET A 1 -64.71 -64.36 -0.97
C MET A 1 -64.21 -63.04 -0.38
N ALA A 2 -63.26 -62.39 -1.05
CA ALA A 2 -62.53 -61.16 -0.72
C ALA A 2 -61.27 -61.29 0.15
N THR A 3 -60.11 -61.21 -0.53
CA THR A 3 -58.77 -60.87 -0.05
C THR A 3 -58.61 -59.35 0.09
N PRO A 4 -57.82 -58.82 1.05
CA PRO A 4 -57.34 -57.45 0.99
C PRO A 4 -55.85 -57.37 0.65
N ASP A 5 -55.54 -56.48 -0.29
CA ASP A 5 -54.21 -56.10 -0.76
C ASP A 5 -53.40 -55.38 0.32
N ARG A 6 -52.10 -55.68 0.36
CA ARG A 6 -51.07 -54.95 1.09
C ARG A 6 -50.41 -53.95 0.13
N ASP A 7 -50.60 -52.66 0.37
CA ASP A 7 -49.74 -51.63 -0.23
C ASP A 7 -48.86 -50.99 0.85
N SER A 8 -47.56 -51.25 0.76
CA SER A 8 -46.53 -50.79 1.70
C SER A 8 -46.04 -49.39 1.31
N GLY A 9 -46.48 -48.37 2.05
CA GLY A 9 -46.01 -46.99 1.91
C GLY A 9 -44.53 -46.82 2.27
N LYS A 10 -43.73 -46.35 1.30
CA LYS A 10 -42.36 -45.82 1.51
C LYS A 10 -42.39 -44.56 2.38
N PRO A 11 -41.35 -44.27 3.20
CA PRO A 11 -41.30 -43.06 4.01
C PRO A 11 -41.12 -41.84 3.09
N GLY A 12 -42.09 -40.92 3.13
CA GLY A 12 -42.03 -39.66 2.41
C GLY A 12 -40.87 -38.81 2.92
N ARG A 13 -39.98 -38.40 2.01
CA ARG A 13 -39.02 -37.31 2.24
C ARG A 13 -39.77 -36.07 2.71
N ASP A 14 -39.41 -35.56 3.89
CA ASP A 14 -39.90 -34.29 4.41
C ASP A 14 -39.75 -33.17 3.38
N ARG A 15 -40.88 -32.74 2.83
CA ARG A 15 -40.96 -31.57 1.96
C ARG A 15 -40.90 -30.34 2.84
N LEU A 16 -39.77 -29.62 2.77
CA LEU A 16 -39.61 -28.25 3.31
C LEU A 16 -40.72 -27.35 2.74
N SER A 17 -41.82 -27.20 3.49
CA SER A 17 -43.01 -26.43 3.13
C SER A 17 -43.03 -25.11 3.90
N ALA A 18 -43.74 -24.10 3.37
CA ALA A 18 -43.86 -22.73 3.88
C ALA A 18 -44.45 -22.60 5.31
N LYS A 19 -44.79 -23.71 5.98
CA LYS A 19 -45.05 -23.75 7.43
C LYS A 19 -43.78 -23.65 8.30
N SER A 20 -42.58 -23.60 7.71
CA SER A 20 -41.28 -23.60 8.40
C SER A 20 -40.80 -22.25 8.97
N THR A 21 -41.62 -21.18 8.94
CA THR A 21 -41.27 -19.91 9.61
C THR A 21 -41.24 -20.01 11.15
N THR A 22 -41.73 -21.13 11.71
CA THR A 22 -41.62 -21.50 13.12
C THR A 22 -40.34 -22.26 13.46
N ASP A 23 -39.56 -22.73 12.47
CA ASP A 23 -38.32 -23.45 12.73
C ASP A 23 -37.25 -22.49 13.30
N PRO A 24 -36.80 -22.68 14.56
CA PRO A 24 -35.79 -21.84 15.17
C PRO A 24 -34.46 -21.84 14.39
N VAL A 25 -34.14 -22.92 13.68
CA VAL A 25 -32.90 -23.06 12.90
C VAL A 25 -32.95 -22.19 11.66
N LEU A 26 -34.02 -22.30 10.84
CA LEU A 26 -34.20 -21.47 9.64
C LEU A 26 -34.24 -19.98 10.00
N ARG A 27 -34.94 -19.65 11.10
CA ARG A 27 -35.03 -18.29 11.64
C ARG A 27 -33.67 -17.71 12.01
N ASN A 28 -32.88 -18.44 12.78
CA ASN A 28 -31.55 -17.98 13.16
C ASN A 28 -30.64 -17.88 11.93
N THR A 29 -30.73 -18.84 11.01
CA THR A 29 -29.96 -18.83 9.77
C THR A 29 -30.25 -17.57 8.95
N LEU A 30 -31.52 -17.23 8.70
CA LEU A 30 -31.90 -16.03 7.97
C LEU A 30 -31.40 -14.75 8.67
N ARG A 31 -31.53 -14.68 10.00
CA ARG A 31 -31.07 -13.53 10.80
C ARG A 31 -29.57 -13.28 10.68
N TYR A 32 -28.76 -14.34 10.70
CA TYR A 32 -27.29 -14.22 10.68
C TYR A 32 -26.70 -14.14 9.27
N THR A 33 -27.43 -14.54 8.21
CA THR A 33 -26.88 -14.62 6.85
C THR A 33 -27.31 -13.46 5.95
N ILE A 34 -28.56 -12.99 6.03
CA ILE A 34 -29.14 -12.07 5.03
C ILE A 34 -29.84 -10.91 5.74
N SER A 35 -29.71 -9.68 5.21
CA SER A 35 -30.51 -8.53 5.66
C SER A 35 -31.87 -8.46 4.98
N ALA A 36 -32.84 -7.79 5.61
CA ALA A 36 -34.17 -7.60 5.01
C ALA A 36 -34.11 -6.99 3.60
N LYS A 37 -33.20 -6.02 3.36
CA LYS A 37 -32.98 -5.40 2.04
C LYS A 37 -32.37 -6.37 1.02
N GLU A 38 -31.42 -7.20 1.42
CA GLU A 38 -30.83 -8.23 0.53
C GLU A 38 -31.84 -9.32 0.21
N TYR A 39 -32.66 -9.71 1.19
CA TYR A 39 -33.75 -10.65 0.99
C TYR A 39 -34.78 -10.10 0.01
N GLN A 40 -35.12 -8.81 0.05
CA GLN A 40 -36.01 -8.18 -0.93
C GLN A 40 -35.50 -8.33 -2.36
N VAL A 41 -34.21 -8.10 -2.60
CA VAL A 41 -33.60 -8.23 -3.93
C VAL A 41 -33.58 -9.70 -4.37
N LEU A 42 -33.17 -10.61 -3.47
CA LEU A 42 -33.17 -12.05 -3.74
C LEU A 42 -34.59 -12.57 -4.04
N HIS A 43 -35.58 -12.11 -3.27
CA HIS A 43 -36.98 -12.47 -3.45
C HIS A 43 -37.52 -11.98 -4.82
N LYS A 44 -37.18 -10.75 -5.24
CA LYS A 44 -37.49 -10.25 -6.59
C LYS A 44 -36.86 -11.13 -7.69
N TYR A 45 -35.61 -11.55 -7.51
CA TYR A 45 -34.91 -12.43 -8.45
C TYR A 45 -35.49 -13.86 -8.50
N ILE A 46 -35.86 -14.42 -7.34
CA ILE A 46 -36.47 -15.75 -7.27
C ILE A 46 -37.83 -15.76 -7.96
N ILE A 47 -38.63 -14.72 -7.75
CA ILE A 47 -39.95 -14.56 -8.38
C ILE A 47 -39.81 -14.44 -9.90
N SER A 48 -38.78 -13.76 -10.42
CA SER A 48 -38.60 -13.58 -11.85
C SER A 48 -38.13 -14.86 -12.56
N ARG A 49 -37.38 -15.73 -11.87
CA ARG A 49 -36.81 -16.96 -12.46
C ARG A 49 -37.68 -18.21 -12.33
N SER A 50 -38.58 -18.31 -11.36
CA SER A 50 -39.35 -19.55 -11.19
C SER A 50 -40.69 -19.40 -10.45
N LYS A 51 -41.73 -20.04 -11.00
CA LYS A 51 -43.07 -20.10 -10.38
C LYS A 51 -43.13 -21.08 -9.20
N VAL A 52 -42.25 -22.09 -9.16
CA VAL A 52 -42.22 -23.14 -8.11
C VAL A 52 -41.65 -22.61 -6.80
N LEU A 53 -40.53 -21.86 -6.84
CA LEU A 53 -39.94 -21.28 -5.63
C LEU A 53 -40.83 -20.16 -5.04
N LYS A 54 -41.60 -19.45 -5.87
CA LYS A 54 -42.57 -18.43 -5.43
C LYS A 54 -43.58 -18.97 -4.39
N ARG A 55 -43.93 -20.26 -4.46
CA ARG A 55 -44.91 -20.87 -3.53
C ARG A 55 -44.33 -21.21 -2.16
N ASN A 56 -43.00 -21.33 -2.06
CA ASN A 56 -42.32 -21.85 -0.87
C ASN A 56 -41.41 -20.82 -0.17
N THR A 57 -41.17 -19.65 -0.76
CA THR A 57 -40.35 -18.59 -0.13
C THR A 57 -41.16 -17.72 0.84
N PRO A 58 -40.65 -17.42 2.04
CA PRO A 58 -41.32 -16.53 2.99
C PRO A 58 -41.45 -15.11 2.42
N THR A 59 -42.50 -14.39 2.79
CA THR A 59 -42.72 -13.03 2.29
C THR A 59 -41.71 -12.04 2.90
N VAL A 60 -41.44 -10.94 2.20
CA VAL A 60 -40.52 -9.90 2.66
C VAL A 60 -40.88 -9.38 4.05
N SER A 61 -42.18 -9.10 4.29
CA SER A 61 -42.67 -8.58 5.57
C SER A 61 -42.55 -9.60 6.71
N GLN A 62 -42.64 -10.89 6.42
CA GLN A 62 -42.35 -11.94 7.41
C GLN A 62 -40.88 -11.94 7.78
N VAL A 63 -39.97 -11.88 6.80
CA VAL A 63 -38.52 -11.85 7.06
C VAL A 63 -38.11 -10.57 7.80
N GLU A 64 -38.70 -9.43 7.46
CA GLU A 64 -38.47 -8.15 8.16
C GLU A 64 -38.86 -8.25 9.64
N LYS A 65 -40.04 -8.78 9.96
CA LYS A 65 -40.46 -9.04 11.36
C LYS A 65 -39.60 -10.08 12.07
N LEU A 66 -38.98 -11.02 11.33
CA LEU A 66 -38.09 -12.03 11.89
C LEU A 66 -36.70 -11.48 12.22
N VAL A 67 -36.20 -10.55 11.40
CA VAL A 67 -34.89 -9.89 11.52
C VAL A 67 -34.96 -8.72 12.51
N ASP A 68 -35.95 -7.84 12.37
CA ASP A 68 -36.15 -6.66 13.22
C ASP A 68 -37.14 -7.00 14.35
N ARG A 69 -36.63 -7.73 15.37
CA ARG A 69 -37.37 -7.87 16.64
C ARG A 69 -37.12 -6.61 17.50
N PRO A 70 -38.15 -5.79 17.78
CA PRO A 70 -37.99 -4.64 18.67
C PRO A 70 -37.56 -5.12 20.08
N GLY A 71 -36.52 -4.49 20.64
CA GLY A 71 -36.04 -4.73 22.00
C GLY A 71 -34.87 -5.71 22.17
N ARG A 72 -34.41 -6.43 21.12
CA ARG A 72 -33.23 -7.32 21.21
C ARG A 72 -32.09 -6.83 20.33
N ASP A 73 -30.94 -6.56 20.96
CA ASP A 73 -29.75 -5.99 20.33
C ASP A 73 -29.22 -6.89 19.17
N ASP A 74 -29.38 -6.44 17.92
CA ASP A 74 -29.05 -7.17 16.69
C ASP A 74 -27.59 -7.06 16.26
N TYR A 75 -26.74 -6.43 17.08
CA TYR A 75 -25.35 -6.15 16.73
C TYR A 75 -24.54 -7.40 16.35
N ASN A 76 -24.73 -8.53 17.04
CA ASN A 76 -23.99 -9.77 16.72
C ASN A 76 -24.39 -10.31 15.34
N ALA A 77 -25.68 -10.30 15.01
CA ALA A 77 -26.15 -10.73 13.70
C ALA A 77 -25.69 -9.76 12.60
N ALA A 78 -25.67 -8.45 12.88
CA ALA A 78 -25.11 -7.46 11.97
C ALA A 78 -23.60 -7.64 11.73
N ALA A 79 -22.83 -8.02 12.77
CA ALA A 79 -21.40 -8.31 12.66
C ALA A 79 -21.14 -9.55 11.78
N VAL A 80 -21.89 -10.63 11.98
CA VAL A 80 -21.79 -11.84 11.15
C VAL A 80 -22.16 -11.53 9.70
N ARG A 81 -23.29 -10.85 9.44
CA ARG A 81 -23.69 -10.45 8.09
C ARG A 81 -22.64 -9.59 7.39
N ALA A 82 -22.05 -8.61 8.09
CA ALA A 82 -20.99 -7.78 7.54
C ALA A 82 -19.73 -8.59 7.19
N SER A 83 -19.33 -9.52 8.07
CA SER A 83 -18.17 -10.40 7.81
C SER A 83 -18.40 -11.31 6.61
N LEU A 84 -19.62 -11.84 6.43
CA LEU A 84 -20.00 -12.65 5.27
C LEU A 84 -19.94 -11.84 3.98
N ARG A 85 -20.39 -10.58 3.98
CA ARG A 85 -20.25 -9.67 2.83
C ARG A 85 -18.79 -9.43 2.48
N VAL A 86 -17.93 -9.16 3.47
CA VAL A 86 -16.49 -8.97 3.23
C VAL A 86 -15.87 -10.24 2.66
N PHE A 87 -16.23 -11.41 3.19
CA PHE A 87 -15.74 -12.69 2.67
C PHE A 87 -16.12 -12.89 1.19
N LEU A 88 -17.40 -12.71 0.85
CA LEU A 88 -17.89 -12.89 -0.51
C LEU A 88 -17.35 -11.82 -1.48
N ALA A 89 -17.34 -10.56 -1.06
CA ALA A 89 -16.87 -9.44 -1.88
C ALA A 89 -15.37 -9.54 -2.18
N THR A 90 -14.55 -9.86 -1.18
CA THR A 90 -13.10 -10.06 -1.38
C THR A 90 -12.83 -11.28 -2.26
N GLY A 91 -13.56 -12.38 -2.05
CA GLY A 91 -13.41 -13.58 -2.88
C GLY A 91 -13.77 -13.33 -4.33
N ALA A 92 -14.86 -12.60 -4.58
CA ALA A 92 -15.28 -12.18 -5.92
C ALA A 92 -14.27 -11.21 -6.56
N ALA A 93 -13.80 -10.22 -5.82
CA ALA A 93 -12.81 -9.24 -6.29
C ALA A 93 -11.48 -9.91 -6.69
N LEU A 94 -10.99 -10.85 -5.89
CA LEU A 94 -9.75 -11.58 -6.19
C LEU A 94 -9.89 -12.48 -7.42
N LYS A 95 -11.05 -13.11 -7.60
CA LYS A 95 -11.34 -13.89 -8.83
C LYS A 95 -11.44 -12.98 -10.06
N ALA A 96 -12.14 -11.86 -9.95
CA ALA A 96 -12.21 -10.88 -11.02
C ALA A 96 -10.82 -10.34 -11.38
N TRP A 97 -9.99 -10.07 -10.38
CA TRP A 97 -8.60 -9.64 -10.58
C TRP A 97 -7.76 -10.71 -11.30
N ALA A 98 -7.91 -11.98 -10.94
CA ALA A 98 -7.23 -13.08 -11.65
C ALA A 98 -7.61 -13.12 -13.14
N VAL A 99 -8.90 -13.02 -13.44
CA VAL A 99 -9.41 -12.98 -14.83
C VAL A 99 -8.88 -11.76 -15.60
N ILE A 100 -8.88 -10.58 -14.97
CA ILE A 100 -8.32 -9.35 -15.57
C ILE A 100 -6.82 -9.52 -15.82
N LYS A 101 -6.07 -10.12 -14.88
CA LYS A 101 -4.63 -10.34 -15.04
C LYS A 101 -4.31 -11.26 -16.22
N GLU A 102 -5.08 -12.33 -16.38
CA GLU A 102 -4.94 -13.26 -17.49
C GLU A 102 -5.28 -12.61 -18.84
N THR A 103 -6.37 -11.85 -18.89
CA THR A 103 -6.88 -11.24 -20.13
C THR A 103 -6.09 -10.01 -20.57
N LEU A 104 -5.74 -9.11 -19.65
CA LEU A 104 -5.09 -7.83 -20.00
C LEU A 104 -3.56 -7.90 -19.99
N PHE A 105 -2.96 -8.65 -19.06
CA PHE A 105 -1.51 -8.62 -18.85
C PHE A 105 -0.78 -9.83 -19.43
N LYS A 106 -1.47 -10.72 -20.16
CA LYS A 106 -0.94 -12.00 -20.70
C LYS A 106 -0.13 -12.77 -19.65
N GLY A 107 -0.49 -12.63 -18.37
CA GLY A 107 0.17 -13.35 -17.30
C GLY A 107 -0.21 -14.82 -17.38
N LYS A 108 0.76 -15.73 -17.28
CA LYS A 108 0.47 -17.16 -17.10
C LYS A 108 -0.39 -17.32 -15.83
N ALA A 109 -1.56 -17.95 -15.98
CA ALA A 109 -2.35 -18.38 -14.85
C ALA A 109 -1.52 -19.38 -14.03
N ASP A 110 -1.45 -19.21 -12.71
CA ASP A 110 -0.97 -20.26 -11.82
C ASP A 110 -2.00 -21.40 -11.85
N THR A 111 -1.86 -22.31 -12.80
CA THR A 111 -2.77 -23.44 -13.06
C THR A 111 -2.60 -24.60 -12.09
N ALA A 112 -1.83 -24.42 -11.01
CA ALA A 112 -1.72 -25.43 -9.96
C ALA A 112 -3.08 -25.59 -9.26
N LYS A 113 -3.73 -26.74 -9.47
CA LYS A 113 -4.96 -27.15 -8.77
C LYS A 113 -4.67 -27.31 -7.27
N THR A 114 -4.72 -26.20 -6.53
CA THR A 114 -4.61 -26.24 -5.07
C THR A 114 -5.94 -26.69 -4.46
N THR A 115 -5.88 -27.53 -3.43
CA THR A 115 -7.06 -27.87 -2.62
C THR A 115 -7.73 -26.60 -2.09
N LEU A 116 -9.07 -26.56 -2.04
CA LEU A 116 -9.84 -25.36 -1.65
C LEU A 116 -9.33 -24.66 -0.38
N TRP A 117 -8.97 -25.42 0.66
CA TRP A 117 -8.44 -24.91 1.95
C TRP A 117 -7.00 -24.36 1.90
N ARG A 118 -6.25 -24.69 0.86
CA ARG A 118 -4.91 -24.14 0.60
C ARG A 118 -4.93 -22.97 -0.37
N SER A 119 -6.09 -22.63 -0.94
CA SER A 119 -6.17 -21.52 -1.88
C SER A 119 -5.87 -20.18 -1.19
N PRO A 120 -4.97 -19.34 -1.76
CA PRO A 120 -4.59 -18.07 -1.16
C PRO A 120 -5.75 -17.07 -1.14
N THR A 121 -6.66 -17.16 -2.12
CA THR A 121 -7.85 -16.31 -2.22
C THR A 121 -8.82 -16.59 -1.08
N LEU A 122 -9.14 -17.86 -0.80
CA LEU A 122 -10.01 -18.24 0.31
C LEU A 122 -9.40 -17.84 1.65
N ARG A 123 -8.09 -18.04 1.83
CA ARG A 123 -7.39 -17.67 3.08
C ARG A 123 -7.36 -16.16 3.29
N LEU A 124 -7.15 -15.38 2.23
CA LEU A 124 -7.18 -13.92 2.33
C LEU A 124 -8.59 -13.43 2.69
N SER A 125 -9.61 -13.90 1.98
CA SER A 125 -11.01 -13.58 2.27
C SER A 125 -11.42 -13.98 3.68
N LEU A 126 -11.00 -15.16 4.13
CA LEU A 126 -11.24 -15.66 5.48
C LEU A 126 -10.51 -14.81 6.53
N SER A 127 -9.27 -14.41 6.27
CA SER A 127 -8.51 -13.55 7.20
C SER A 127 -9.21 -12.20 7.38
N LEU A 128 -9.58 -11.51 6.30
CA LEU A 128 -10.20 -10.19 6.35
C LEU A 128 -11.60 -10.23 6.98
N SER A 129 -12.40 -11.25 6.68
CA SER A 129 -13.72 -11.43 7.30
C SER A 129 -13.61 -11.74 8.80
N SER A 130 -12.64 -12.58 9.19
CA SER A 130 -12.38 -12.92 10.58
C SER A 130 -11.86 -11.72 11.37
N ILE A 131 -10.97 -10.90 10.79
CA ILE A 131 -10.52 -9.64 11.39
C ILE A 131 -11.74 -8.76 11.68
N LEU A 132 -12.62 -8.53 10.70
CA LEU A 132 -13.80 -7.66 10.90
C LEU A 132 -14.75 -8.22 11.96
N LEU A 133 -15.04 -9.53 11.91
CA LEU A 133 -15.94 -10.17 12.86
C LEU A 133 -15.41 -10.08 14.29
N LEU A 134 -14.16 -10.52 14.50
CA LEU A 134 -13.53 -10.49 15.81
C LEU A 134 -13.35 -9.05 16.30
N HIS A 135 -12.98 -8.12 15.42
CA HIS A 135 -12.82 -6.72 15.80
C HIS A 135 -14.12 -6.14 16.37
N ARG A 136 -15.26 -6.36 15.69
CA ARG A 136 -16.58 -5.92 16.18
C ARG A 136 -16.97 -6.57 17.50
N LEU A 137 -16.79 -7.89 17.61
CA LEU A 137 -17.15 -8.64 18.82
C LEU A 137 -16.28 -8.22 20.02
N LEU A 138 -14.96 -8.11 19.82
CA LEU A 138 -14.02 -7.67 20.84
C LEU A 138 -14.26 -6.22 21.23
N PHE A 139 -14.47 -5.32 20.26
CA PHE A 139 -14.76 -3.91 20.54
C PHE A 139 -16.00 -3.76 21.42
N ARG A 140 -17.08 -4.48 21.09
CA ARG A 140 -18.31 -4.48 21.90
C ARG A 140 -18.09 -5.12 23.27
N PHE A 141 -17.37 -6.24 23.33
CA PHE A 141 -17.04 -6.92 24.58
C PHE A 141 -16.28 -5.96 25.52
N PHE A 142 -15.20 -5.34 25.06
CA PHE A 142 -14.43 -4.40 25.87
C PHE A 142 -15.19 -3.12 26.21
N THR A 143 -16.06 -2.63 25.32
CA THR A 143 -16.93 -1.48 25.61
C THR A 143 -17.90 -1.81 26.75
N ARG A 144 -18.53 -2.99 26.70
CA ARG A 144 -19.41 -3.48 27.77
C ARG A 144 -18.66 -3.76 29.05
N LEU A 145 -17.51 -4.43 28.97
CA LEU A 145 -16.66 -4.71 30.11
C LEU A 145 -16.26 -3.41 30.82
N ARG A 146 -15.82 -2.40 30.06
CA ARG A 146 -15.51 -1.07 30.59
C ARG A 146 -16.72 -0.45 31.29
N ALA A 147 -17.91 -0.50 30.68
CA ALA A 147 -19.12 0.03 31.29
C ALA A 147 -19.46 -0.67 32.63
N HIS A 148 -19.35 -1.99 32.70
CA HIS A 148 -19.58 -2.76 33.93
C HIS A 148 -18.49 -2.49 34.98
N LEU A 149 -17.23 -2.30 34.59
CA LEU A 149 -16.15 -1.98 35.54
C LEU A 149 -16.23 -0.55 36.09
N LEU A 150 -16.98 0.33 35.43
CA LEU A 150 -17.22 1.70 35.90
C LEU A 150 -18.35 1.77 36.94
N THR A 151 -19.25 0.79 37.01
CA THR A 151 -20.35 0.76 37.99
C THR A 151 -19.83 0.67 39.43
N PRO A 152 -20.60 1.15 40.42
CA PRO A 152 -20.23 1.02 41.83
C PRO A 152 -20.05 -0.43 42.26
N ASP A 153 -20.83 -1.36 41.71
CA ASP A 153 -20.79 -2.80 42.06
C ASP A 153 -19.43 -3.45 41.78
N ALA A 154 -18.65 -2.92 40.83
CA ALA A 154 -17.33 -3.43 40.48
C ALA A 154 -16.19 -2.86 41.36
N GLN A 155 -16.49 -2.01 42.35
CA GLN A 155 -15.50 -1.45 43.27
C GLN A 155 -14.58 -2.49 43.96
N PRO A 156 -15.06 -3.63 44.49
CA PRO A 156 -14.18 -4.63 45.12
C PRO A 156 -13.16 -5.21 44.14
N PHE A 157 -13.54 -5.42 42.88
CA PHE A 157 -12.61 -5.87 41.83
C PHE A 157 -11.53 -4.82 41.53
N ARG A 158 -11.91 -3.53 41.45
CA ARG A 158 -10.96 -2.43 41.21
C ARG A 158 -9.93 -2.30 42.34
N ARG A 159 -10.35 -2.45 43.60
CA ARG A 159 -9.45 -2.42 44.76
C ARG A 159 -8.50 -3.62 44.78
N ARG A 160 -8.99 -4.82 44.42
CA ARG A 160 -8.16 -6.04 44.38
C ARG A 160 -7.10 -6.00 43.28
N ASN A 161 -7.43 -5.42 42.12
CA ASN A 161 -6.51 -5.37 40.98
C ASN A 161 -6.39 -3.94 40.40
N PRO A 162 -5.55 -3.07 40.99
CA PRO A 162 -5.47 -1.67 40.60
C PRO A 162 -4.93 -1.47 39.17
N ARG A 163 -3.89 -2.21 38.78
CA ARG A 163 -3.26 -2.07 37.44
C ARG A 163 -4.19 -2.56 36.33
N THR A 164 -4.78 -3.75 36.47
CA THR A 164 -5.65 -4.31 35.43
C THR A 164 -6.94 -3.50 35.31
N SER A 165 -7.53 -3.06 36.42
CA SER A 165 -8.71 -2.18 36.38
C SER A 165 -8.41 -0.86 35.68
N GLN A 166 -7.29 -0.20 35.99
CA GLN A 166 -6.87 1.02 35.27
C GLN A 166 -6.78 0.79 33.75
N THR A 167 -6.10 -0.28 33.32
CA THR A 167 -5.98 -0.59 31.88
C THR A 167 -7.33 -0.83 31.21
N LEU A 168 -8.23 -1.60 31.84
CA LEU A 168 -9.54 -1.96 31.29
C LEU A 168 -10.57 -0.81 31.36
N THR A 169 -10.42 0.11 32.32
CA THR A 169 -11.27 1.31 32.41
C THR A 169 -10.82 2.46 31.51
N SER A 170 -9.60 2.38 30.96
CA SER A 170 -9.05 3.41 30.08
C SER A 170 -9.94 3.65 28.86
N ARG A 171 -9.96 4.89 28.35
CA ARG A 171 -10.75 5.26 27.17
C ARG A 171 -10.35 4.45 25.92
N PHE A 172 -9.08 4.05 25.84
CA PHE A 172 -8.53 3.33 24.70
C PHE A 172 -8.63 1.80 24.82
N ALA A 173 -9.08 1.25 25.96
CA ALA A 173 -9.16 -0.19 26.18
C ALA A 173 -9.97 -0.92 25.08
N PRO A 174 -11.16 -0.43 24.66
CA PRO A 174 -11.91 -1.09 23.59
C PRO A 174 -11.20 -1.04 22.24
N ALA A 175 -10.54 0.07 21.93
CA ALA A 175 -9.81 0.27 20.69
C ALA A 175 -8.60 -0.66 20.58
N VAL A 176 -7.78 -0.73 21.64
CA VAL A 176 -6.59 -1.60 21.70
C VAL A 176 -7.00 -3.08 21.76
N GLY A 177 -7.99 -3.42 22.57
CA GLY A 177 -8.49 -4.79 22.70
C GLY A 177 -9.10 -5.33 21.41
N ALA A 178 -9.81 -4.50 20.64
CA ALA A 178 -10.34 -4.88 19.34
C ALA A 178 -9.25 -5.13 18.28
N SER A 179 -8.12 -4.43 18.37
CA SER A 179 -6.99 -4.63 17.44
C SER A 179 -6.33 -5.99 17.54
N LEU A 180 -6.54 -6.75 18.64
CA LEU A 180 -6.13 -8.16 18.73
C LEU A 180 -6.78 -9.03 17.64
N ALA A 181 -7.92 -8.61 17.07
CA ALA A 181 -8.48 -9.25 15.88
C ALA A 181 -7.49 -9.32 14.71
N GLY A 182 -6.52 -8.40 14.65
CA GLY A 182 -5.47 -8.37 13.64
C GLY A 182 -4.58 -9.62 13.61
N PHE A 183 -4.54 -10.43 14.68
CA PHE A 183 -3.85 -11.72 14.66
C PHE A 183 -4.40 -12.68 13.59
N MET A 184 -5.65 -12.51 13.16
CA MET A 184 -6.23 -13.28 12.06
C MET A 184 -5.55 -13.01 10.71
N LEU A 185 -4.73 -11.96 10.58
CA LEU A 185 -3.86 -11.79 9.41
C LEU A 185 -2.87 -12.95 9.25
N GLY A 186 -2.50 -13.63 10.34
CA GLY A 186 -1.63 -14.82 10.32
C GLY A 186 -2.23 -16.02 9.59
N VAL A 187 -3.55 -16.07 9.38
CA VAL A 187 -4.23 -17.11 8.61
C VAL A 187 -3.82 -17.05 7.13
N TYR A 188 -3.46 -15.87 6.64
CA TYR A 188 -3.02 -15.69 5.27
C TYR A 188 -1.52 -16.04 5.12
N PRO A 189 -1.13 -16.93 4.18
CA PRO A 189 0.25 -17.41 4.08
C PRO A 189 1.22 -16.49 3.33
N GLY A 190 0.73 -15.43 2.64
CA GLY A 190 1.58 -14.59 1.80
C GLY A 190 2.40 -13.56 2.59
N GLU A 191 3.64 -13.91 2.93
CA GLU A 191 4.55 -13.09 3.74
C GLU A 191 4.71 -11.65 3.20
N GLN A 192 4.94 -11.47 1.89
CA GLN A 192 5.14 -10.13 1.31
C GLN A 192 3.89 -9.25 1.39
N LEU A 193 2.69 -9.82 1.19
CA LEU A 193 1.44 -9.06 1.27
C LEU A 193 1.07 -8.73 2.71
N ARG A 194 1.31 -9.63 3.67
CA ARG A 194 1.16 -9.32 5.10
C ARG A 194 2.11 -8.20 5.52
N LEU A 195 3.38 -8.27 5.13
CA LEU A 195 4.36 -7.23 5.41
C LEU A 195 3.95 -5.89 4.78
N SER A 196 3.52 -5.90 3.52
CA SER A 196 3.06 -4.69 2.82
C SER A 196 1.85 -4.06 3.52
N LEU A 197 0.90 -4.87 3.98
CA LEU A 197 -0.26 -4.40 4.74
C LEU A 197 0.15 -3.87 6.12
N ALA A 198 1.07 -4.53 6.80
CA ALA A 198 1.62 -4.08 8.09
C ALA A 198 2.32 -2.72 7.95
N ILE A 199 3.18 -2.56 6.93
CA ILE A 199 3.84 -1.29 6.61
C ILE A 199 2.81 -0.21 6.23
N TYR A 200 1.77 -0.58 5.48
CA TYR A 200 0.69 0.35 5.13
C TYR A 200 -0.03 0.85 6.38
N VAL A 201 -0.51 -0.04 7.26
CA VAL A 201 -1.21 0.37 8.49
C VAL A 201 -0.27 1.10 9.44
N LEU A 202 1.00 0.72 9.52
CA LEU A 202 2.02 1.44 10.29
C LEU A 202 2.20 2.87 9.77
N SER A 203 2.28 3.07 8.46
CA SER A 203 2.37 4.41 7.87
C SER A 203 1.13 5.25 8.16
N GLN A 204 -0.06 4.64 8.14
CA GLN A 204 -1.31 5.31 8.52
C GLN A 204 -1.34 5.63 10.02
N ALA A 205 -0.80 4.76 10.87
CA ALA A 205 -0.65 4.99 12.30
C ALA A 205 0.25 6.19 12.57
N ALA A 206 1.42 6.23 11.92
CA ALA A 206 2.37 7.33 12.05
C ALA A 206 1.77 8.65 11.54
N GLU A 207 1.11 8.62 10.38
CA GLU A 207 0.43 9.79 9.81
C GLU A 207 -0.68 10.33 10.71
N ALA A 208 -1.57 9.45 11.18
CA ALA A 208 -2.68 9.84 12.06
C ALA A 208 -2.16 10.36 13.41
N THR A 209 -1.11 9.74 13.96
CA THR A 209 -0.49 10.19 15.21
C THR A 209 0.18 11.55 15.04
N TYR A 210 0.88 11.77 13.93
CA TYR A 210 1.50 13.06 13.61
C TYR A 210 0.44 14.15 13.44
N ASN A 211 -0.63 13.90 12.67
CA ASN A 211 -1.71 14.86 12.48
C ASN A 211 -2.40 15.20 13.81
N LEU A 212 -2.67 14.19 14.64
CA LEU A 212 -3.23 14.40 15.99
C LEU A 212 -2.31 15.27 16.86
N ALA A 213 -1.00 15.01 16.83
CA ALA A 213 -0.02 15.80 17.58
C ALA A 213 0.10 17.24 17.05
N GLU A 214 -0.01 17.44 15.74
CA GLU A 214 -0.05 18.75 15.09
C GLU A 214 -1.33 19.52 15.48
N GLU A 215 -2.51 18.90 15.42
CA GLU A 215 -3.80 19.50 15.79
C GLU A 215 -3.88 19.89 17.27
N GLN A 216 -3.28 19.08 18.14
CA GLN A 216 -3.21 19.36 19.59
C GLN A 216 -2.16 20.41 19.95
N GLY A 217 -1.37 20.88 18.98
CA GLY A 217 -0.34 21.88 19.19
C GLY A 217 0.95 21.35 19.83
N TRP A 218 1.18 20.03 19.81
CA TRP A 218 2.35 19.40 20.45
C TRP A 218 3.64 19.53 19.63
N ILE A 219 3.51 19.67 18.31
CA ILE A 219 4.66 19.78 17.38
C ILE A 219 4.83 21.24 16.95
N TRP A 220 3.75 21.80 16.41
CA TRP A 220 3.66 23.19 15.97
C TRP A 220 2.63 23.88 16.85
N GLY A 221 2.84 25.15 17.18
CA GLY A 221 1.83 25.97 17.84
C GLY A 221 0.63 26.21 16.92
N LYS A 222 -0.48 26.68 17.51
CA LYS A 222 -1.70 27.00 16.77
C LYS A 222 -1.46 28.12 15.75
N LYS A 223 -2.30 28.20 14.73
CA LYS A 223 -2.32 29.32 13.78
C LYS A 223 -2.54 30.64 14.56
N GLY A 224 -1.71 31.65 14.31
CA GLY A 224 -1.56 32.88 15.08
C GLY A 224 -0.53 32.84 16.21
N SER A 225 0.19 31.72 16.42
CA SER A 225 1.19 31.60 17.50
C SER A 225 2.60 31.93 17.02
N ARG A 226 3.51 32.24 17.96
CA ARG A 226 4.92 32.54 17.63
C ARG A 226 5.65 31.36 16.98
N TRP A 227 5.18 30.13 17.19
CA TRP A 227 5.81 28.89 16.70
C TRP A 227 4.88 28.16 15.75
N GLU A 228 4.68 28.71 14.56
CA GLU A 228 3.88 28.07 13.51
C GLU A 228 4.70 27.14 12.62
N ARG A 229 4.00 26.22 11.96
CA ARG A 229 4.60 25.34 10.96
C ARG A 229 5.18 26.17 9.80
N PRO A 230 6.48 26.03 9.48
CA PRO A 230 7.07 26.74 8.35
C PRO A 230 6.42 26.33 7.03
N TRP A 231 6.24 27.29 6.11
CA TRP A 231 5.62 27.07 4.80
C TRP A 231 6.34 26.02 3.94
N TRP A 232 7.65 25.86 4.14
CA TRP A 232 8.48 24.88 3.43
C TRP A 232 8.44 23.50 4.09
N PHE A 233 7.98 23.37 5.33
CA PHE A 233 7.99 22.09 6.04
C PHE A 233 6.82 21.20 5.59
N GLY A 234 7.12 19.98 5.14
CA GLY A 234 6.09 19.04 4.74
C GLY A 234 6.59 17.65 4.37
N SER A 235 5.67 16.81 3.89
CA SER A 235 5.92 15.41 3.56
C SER A 235 7.01 15.18 2.51
N TRP A 236 7.34 16.19 1.70
CA TRP A 236 8.40 16.10 0.70
C TRP A 236 9.77 15.87 1.36
N MET A 237 9.99 16.33 2.60
CA MET A 237 11.26 16.15 3.33
C MET A 237 11.58 14.68 3.64
N LEU A 238 10.60 13.78 3.53
CA LEU A 238 10.85 12.33 3.62
C LEU A 238 11.64 11.84 2.40
N MET A 239 11.44 12.46 1.23
CA MET A 239 11.99 11.98 -0.03
C MET A 239 13.52 12.01 -0.10
N PRO A 240 14.25 13.02 0.38
CA PRO A 240 15.71 12.95 0.46
C PRO A 240 16.22 11.68 1.19
N LEU A 241 15.68 11.37 2.37
CA LEU A 241 16.10 10.19 3.13
C LEU A 241 15.68 8.88 2.44
N VAL A 242 14.45 8.85 1.93
CA VAL A 242 13.86 7.71 1.21
C VAL A 242 14.64 7.41 -0.07
N SER A 243 14.88 8.42 -0.91
CA SER A 243 15.66 8.28 -2.14
C SER A 243 17.12 7.96 -1.87
N GLY A 244 17.72 8.53 -0.83
CA GLY A 244 19.08 8.17 -0.38
C GLY A 244 19.20 6.70 -0.03
N GLN A 245 18.30 6.21 0.82
CA GLN A 245 18.26 4.80 1.19
C GLN A 245 17.99 3.89 -0.01
N LEU A 246 17.02 4.25 -0.85
CA LEU A 246 16.64 3.47 -2.02
C LEU A 246 17.77 3.40 -3.06
N LEU A 247 18.49 4.49 -3.30
CA LEU A 247 19.64 4.47 -4.21
C LEU A 247 20.79 3.63 -3.65
N HIS A 248 21.05 3.72 -2.34
CA HIS A 248 22.03 2.87 -1.70
C HIS A 248 21.66 1.38 -1.79
N ALA A 249 20.39 1.03 -1.54
CA ALA A 249 19.91 -0.35 -1.71
C ALA A 249 19.98 -0.80 -3.17
N PHE A 250 19.60 0.07 -4.12
CA PHE A 250 19.69 -0.23 -5.55
C PHE A 250 21.11 -0.61 -5.99
N VAL A 251 22.13 0.07 -5.46
CA VAL A 251 23.54 -0.20 -5.83
C VAL A 251 24.09 -1.42 -5.09
N PHE A 252 23.94 -1.50 -3.75
CA PHE A 252 24.63 -2.54 -2.97
C PHE A 252 23.80 -3.81 -2.72
N ASP A 253 22.47 -3.71 -2.73
CA ASP A 253 21.52 -4.75 -2.31
C ASP A 253 20.30 -4.76 -3.26
N ARG A 254 20.56 -4.95 -4.56
CA ARG A 254 19.57 -4.88 -5.64
C ARG A 254 18.40 -5.86 -5.47
N ASP A 255 18.63 -6.98 -4.82
CA ASP A 255 17.63 -7.98 -4.41
C ASP A 255 16.63 -7.45 -3.36
N CYS A 256 17.06 -6.46 -2.56
CA CYS A 256 16.22 -5.79 -1.57
C CYS A 256 15.53 -4.53 -2.12
N PHE A 257 15.77 -4.18 -3.39
CA PHE A 257 15.19 -3.00 -4.04
C PHE A 257 13.85 -3.35 -4.73
N PRO A 258 12.84 -2.46 -4.71
CA PRO A 258 11.55 -2.75 -5.33
C PRO A 258 11.66 -2.99 -6.85
N GLU A 259 11.21 -4.15 -7.33
CA GLU A 259 11.35 -4.56 -8.73
C GLU A 259 10.67 -3.60 -9.73
N ALA A 260 9.49 -3.09 -9.38
CA ALA A 260 8.79 -2.11 -10.21
C ALA A 260 9.60 -0.83 -10.40
N LEU A 261 10.32 -0.39 -9.35
CA LEU A 261 11.17 0.78 -9.40
C LEU A 261 12.48 0.49 -10.17
N ASN A 262 13.01 -0.74 -10.08
CA ASN A 262 14.18 -1.18 -10.85
C ASN A 262 13.93 -1.07 -12.35
N GLY A 263 12.84 -1.69 -12.83
CA GLY A 263 12.45 -1.64 -14.24
C GLY A 263 12.18 -0.21 -14.71
N PHE A 264 11.54 0.60 -13.86
CA PHE A 264 11.30 2.01 -14.15
C PHE A 264 12.61 2.80 -14.30
N MET A 265 13.52 2.71 -13.32
CA MET A 265 14.76 3.47 -13.34
C MET A 265 15.67 3.10 -14.52
N MET A 266 15.78 1.81 -14.83
CA MET A 266 16.57 1.32 -15.97
C MET A 266 16.02 1.79 -17.31
N ARG A 267 14.69 1.80 -17.48
CA ARG A 267 14.04 2.22 -18.73
C ARG A 267 14.28 3.70 -19.05
N PHE A 268 14.45 4.52 -18.02
CA PHE A 268 14.60 5.97 -18.17
C PHE A 268 16.05 6.46 -18.00
N SER A 269 17.06 5.58 -17.94
CA SER A 269 18.48 5.93 -17.82
C SER A 269 19.37 5.68 -19.07
N PRO A 270 18.89 5.83 -20.32
CA PRO A 270 19.65 5.40 -21.50
C PRO A 270 21.00 6.09 -21.78
N PRO A 271 21.32 7.33 -21.34
CA PRO A 271 22.67 7.87 -21.53
C PRO A 271 23.69 7.38 -20.49
N TYR A 272 23.23 6.78 -19.38
CA TYR A 272 24.08 6.28 -18.30
C TYR A 272 24.23 4.75 -18.34
N ILE A 273 23.20 4.05 -18.81
CA ILE A 273 23.22 2.59 -19.01
C ILE A 273 23.35 2.33 -20.50
N GLN A 274 24.54 1.87 -20.91
CA GLN A 274 24.85 1.64 -22.32
C GLN A 274 24.13 0.38 -22.83
N ALA A 275 23.27 0.57 -23.83
CA ALA A 275 22.68 -0.53 -24.57
C ALA A 275 23.74 -1.21 -25.45
N ARG A 276 23.57 -2.50 -25.70
CA ARG A 276 24.41 -3.23 -26.65
C ARG A 276 24.37 -2.54 -28.02
N PRO A 277 25.52 -2.14 -28.61
CA PRO A 277 25.56 -1.57 -29.94
C PRO A 277 25.04 -2.57 -30.98
N ALA A 278 24.38 -2.08 -32.04
CA ALA A 278 23.82 -2.93 -33.10
C ALA A 278 24.92 -3.70 -33.85
N ASP A 279 26.08 -3.08 -34.02
CA ASP A 279 27.23 -3.63 -34.75
C ASP A 279 28.13 -4.52 -33.87
N TYR A 280 27.78 -4.72 -32.60
CA TYR A 280 28.59 -5.52 -31.67
C TYR A 280 28.40 -7.02 -31.92
N PRO A 281 29.47 -7.81 -32.14
CA PRO A 281 29.37 -9.23 -32.46
C PRO A 281 28.49 -10.02 -31.48
N SER A 282 27.58 -10.86 -32.00
CA SER A 282 26.59 -11.60 -31.21
C SER A 282 27.21 -12.58 -30.21
N ASN A 283 28.36 -13.14 -30.56
CA ASN A 283 29.17 -14.09 -29.80
C ASN A 283 29.92 -13.48 -28.61
N LEU A 284 30.06 -12.16 -28.55
CA LEU A 284 30.75 -11.49 -27.44
C LEU A 284 29.77 -11.09 -26.34
N PRO A 285 30.17 -11.23 -25.05
CA PRO A 285 29.32 -10.83 -23.93
C PRO A 285 29.20 -9.31 -23.86
N TRP A 286 27.99 -8.82 -23.57
CA TRP A 286 27.74 -7.42 -23.24
C TRP A 286 27.14 -7.35 -21.83
N PRO A 287 27.62 -6.46 -20.95
CA PRO A 287 27.17 -6.42 -19.56
C PRO A 287 25.68 -6.09 -19.48
N ALA A 288 24.95 -6.84 -18.67
CA ALA A 288 23.55 -6.54 -18.40
C ALA A 288 23.43 -5.23 -17.58
N PRO A 289 22.31 -4.48 -17.68
CA PRO A 289 22.11 -3.27 -16.87
C PRO A 289 22.32 -3.47 -15.36
N GLY A 290 21.99 -4.66 -14.85
CA GLY A 290 22.24 -5.04 -13.47
C GLY A 290 23.72 -5.18 -13.13
N GLU A 291 24.51 -5.77 -14.02
CA GLU A 291 25.96 -5.96 -13.84
C GLU A 291 26.71 -4.63 -13.86
N VAL A 292 26.23 -3.65 -14.64
CA VAL A 292 26.75 -2.28 -14.61
C VAL A 292 26.58 -1.67 -13.21
N VAL A 293 25.44 -1.88 -12.57
CA VAL A 293 25.17 -1.36 -11.21
C VAL A 293 25.97 -2.11 -10.17
N ASP A 294 26.02 -3.44 -10.26
CA ASP A 294 26.81 -4.27 -9.37
C ASP A 294 28.30 -3.89 -9.45
N SER A 295 28.78 -3.52 -10.64
CA SER A 295 30.12 -2.98 -10.85
C SER A 295 30.35 -1.62 -10.18
N LEU A 296 29.34 -0.73 -10.14
CA LEU A 296 29.43 0.53 -9.37
C LEU A 296 29.54 0.25 -7.87
N ALA A 297 28.86 -0.78 -7.37
CA ALA A 297 28.96 -1.21 -5.98
C ALA A 297 30.38 -1.73 -5.67
N GLU A 298 30.93 -2.56 -6.56
CA GLU A 298 32.31 -3.04 -6.45
C GLU A 298 33.34 -1.91 -6.53
N MET A 299 33.16 -0.93 -7.42
CA MET A 299 34.01 0.27 -7.44
C MET A 299 33.96 1.02 -6.11
N GLY A 300 32.77 1.13 -5.48
CA GLY A 300 32.62 1.67 -4.13
C GLY A 300 33.40 0.86 -3.09
N ARG A 301 33.30 -0.48 -3.11
CA ARG A 301 34.05 -1.37 -2.20
C ARG A 301 35.57 -1.26 -2.38
N LEU A 302 36.02 -1.11 -3.63
CA LEU A 302 37.42 -0.91 -4.01
C LEU A 302 37.93 0.52 -3.81
N ARG A 303 37.13 1.42 -3.20
CA ARG A 303 37.47 2.82 -2.95
C ARG A 303 37.80 3.60 -4.22
N PHE A 304 36.99 3.43 -5.26
CA PHE A 304 37.04 4.13 -6.54
C PHE A 304 38.45 4.17 -7.17
N PRO A 305 38.91 3.06 -7.76
CA PRO A 305 40.20 3.05 -8.46
C PRO A 305 40.19 4.06 -9.63
N PRO A 306 41.35 4.66 -9.96
CA PRO A 306 41.47 5.56 -11.09
C PRO A 306 41.24 4.81 -12.40
N PHE A 307 40.71 5.50 -13.40
CA PHE A 307 40.62 4.95 -14.75
C PHE A 307 41.97 5.06 -15.45
N ILE A 308 42.39 3.96 -16.08
CA ILE A 308 43.56 3.92 -16.96
C ILE A 308 43.04 3.52 -18.33
N SER A 309 43.13 4.43 -19.31
CA SER A 309 42.63 4.17 -20.65
C SER A 309 43.44 3.05 -21.33
N PRO A 310 42.78 1.95 -21.75
CA PRO A 310 43.45 0.89 -22.51
C PRO A 310 43.96 1.38 -23.87
N ILE A 311 43.34 2.41 -24.43
CA ILE A 311 43.75 3.04 -25.71
C ILE A 311 45.14 3.67 -25.59
N LEU A 312 45.44 4.34 -24.47
CA LEU A 312 46.74 4.97 -24.24
C LEU A 312 47.78 4.01 -23.63
N PHE A 313 47.34 3.01 -22.87
CA PHE A 313 48.22 2.10 -22.13
C PHE A 313 47.86 0.63 -22.35
N PRO A 314 48.08 0.07 -23.57
CA PRO A 314 47.63 -1.27 -23.93
C PRO A 314 48.29 -2.39 -23.11
N ASN A 315 49.53 -2.19 -22.65
CA ASN A 315 50.29 -3.20 -21.91
C ASN A 315 50.10 -3.15 -20.38
N LYS A 316 49.27 -2.23 -19.87
CA LYS A 316 49.05 -2.06 -18.44
C LYS A 316 47.74 -2.70 -18.02
N LYS A 317 47.72 -3.37 -16.87
CA LYS A 317 46.47 -3.86 -16.28
C LYS A 317 45.55 -2.68 -15.94
N THR A 318 44.45 -2.54 -16.67
CA THR A 318 43.53 -1.40 -16.59
C THR A 318 42.35 -1.62 -15.65
N LEU A 319 41.87 -2.87 -15.53
CA LEU A 319 40.71 -3.23 -14.71
C LEU A 319 41.06 -4.27 -13.62
N PRO A 320 40.50 -4.13 -12.41
CA PRO A 320 40.44 -5.20 -11.41
C PRO A 320 39.71 -6.43 -11.95
N THR A 321 40.06 -7.63 -11.46
CA THR A 321 39.46 -8.90 -11.92
C THR A 321 37.95 -8.97 -11.67
N THR A 322 37.45 -8.29 -10.63
CA THR A 322 36.02 -8.22 -10.30
C THR A 322 35.21 -7.35 -11.26
N LEU A 323 35.86 -6.51 -12.07
CA LEU A 323 35.22 -5.54 -12.99
C LEU A 323 35.42 -5.91 -14.46
N LEU A 324 35.86 -7.13 -14.77
CA LEU A 324 36.11 -7.56 -16.16
C LEU A 324 34.84 -7.65 -17.01
N SER A 325 33.68 -7.83 -16.40
CA SER A 325 32.39 -7.87 -17.11
C SER A 325 32.07 -6.54 -17.81
N THR A 326 32.60 -5.42 -17.32
CA THR A 326 32.35 -4.09 -17.88
C THR A 326 33.44 -3.62 -18.85
N ALA A 327 34.45 -4.45 -19.11
CA ALA A 327 35.52 -4.18 -20.07
C ALA A 327 34.99 -3.71 -21.44
N PRO A 328 33.95 -4.31 -22.06
CA PRO A 328 33.44 -3.86 -23.36
C PRO A 328 33.00 -2.38 -23.39
N ILE A 329 32.62 -1.81 -22.24
CA ILE A 329 32.21 -0.41 -22.12
C ILE A 329 33.42 0.48 -21.79
N THR A 330 34.26 0.07 -20.83
CA THR A 330 35.37 0.88 -20.35
C THR A 330 36.57 0.88 -21.30
N ASP A 331 36.74 -0.16 -22.13
CA ASP A 331 37.88 -0.28 -23.03
C ASP A 331 37.83 0.72 -24.18
N VAL A 332 36.62 1.08 -24.60
CA VAL A 332 36.36 2.10 -25.63
C VAL A 332 36.21 3.51 -25.04
N ALA A 333 36.36 3.66 -23.72
CA ALA A 333 36.10 4.93 -23.06
C ALA A 333 37.18 5.99 -23.40
N HIS A 334 36.72 7.23 -23.53
CA HIS A 334 37.53 8.36 -23.96
C HIS A 334 38.71 8.60 -22.99
N PRO A 335 39.95 8.78 -23.50
CA PRO A 335 41.15 8.83 -22.67
C PRO A 335 41.22 10.02 -21.70
N LEU A 336 40.47 11.09 -21.96
CA LEU A 336 40.36 12.25 -21.05
C LEU A 336 39.56 11.98 -19.76
N ILE A 337 38.86 10.85 -19.67
CA ILE A 337 38.15 10.47 -18.45
C ILE A 337 39.17 10.03 -17.41
N THR A 338 39.01 10.44 -16.15
CA THR A 338 39.95 10.13 -15.06
C THR A 338 39.41 9.11 -14.05
N SER A 339 38.08 9.03 -13.92
CA SER A 339 37.42 8.16 -12.95
C SER A 339 36.74 6.98 -13.62
N LEU A 340 36.91 5.79 -13.01
CA LEU A 340 36.40 4.55 -13.59
C LEU A 340 34.87 4.50 -13.68
N SER A 341 34.17 5.10 -12.72
CA SER A 341 32.71 5.20 -12.77
C SER A 341 32.22 6.08 -13.92
N CYS A 342 32.94 7.16 -14.27
CA CYS A 342 32.60 8.00 -15.40
C CYS A 342 32.87 7.27 -16.72
N ALA A 343 33.96 6.51 -16.81
CA ALA A 343 34.28 5.68 -17.98
C ALA A 343 33.21 4.61 -18.23
N LEU A 344 32.64 4.05 -17.16
CA LEU A 344 31.55 3.08 -17.24
C LEU A 344 30.21 3.73 -17.63
N LEU A 345 29.89 4.88 -17.06
CA LEU A 345 28.58 5.50 -17.22
C LEU A 345 28.44 6.27 -18.54
N HIS A 346 29.48 6.96 -18.98
CA HIS A 346 29.45 7.78 -20.20
C HIS A 346 30.78 7.68 -20.98
N PRO A 347 31.11 6.49 -21.53
CA PRO A 347 32.41 6.22 -22.16
C PRO A 347 32.76 7.19 -23.29
N ASN A 348 31.76 7.67 -24.05
CA ASN A 348 31.98 8.50 -25.23
C ASN A 348 32.17 9.99 -24.93
N ASP A 349 31.69 10.47 -23.77
CA ASP A 349 31.69 11.89 -23.43
C ASP A 349 32.62 12.14 -22.23
N PRO A 350 33.66 12.97 -22.35
CA PRO A 350 34.54 13.27 -21.21
C PRO A 350 33.88 14.20 -20.17
N SER A 351 32.84 14.94 -20.55
CA SER A 351 32.17 15.92 -19.68
C SER A 351 30.90 15.37 -19.05
N CYS A 352 30.92 15.18 -17.72
CA CYS A 352 29.76 14.75 -16.95
C CYS A 352 28.57 15.71 -17.07
N ALA A 353 28.83 17.02 -17.17
CA ALA A 353 27.79 18.04 -17.30
C ALA A 353 27.06 17.94 -18.65
N ARG A 354 27.81 17.66 -19.73
CA ARG A 354 27.23 17.43 -21.07
C ARG A 354 26.35 16.18 -21.08
N THR A 355 26.80 15.08 -20.47
CA THR A 355 26.01 13.86 -20.32
C THR A 355 24.72 14.13 -19.53
N TYR A 356 24.80 14.88 -18.43
CA TYR A 356 23.64 15.25 -17.63
C TYR A 356 22.63 16.12 -18.40
N LEU A 357 23.09 17.11 -19.18
CA LEU A 357 22.21 17.91 -20.02
C LEU A 357 21.57 17.07 -21.14
N THR A 358 22.35 16.18 -21.76
CA THR A 358 21.86 15.26 -22.79
C THR A 358 20.80 14.32 -22.23
N TYR A 359 21.00 13.86 -20.98
CA TYR A 359 19.98 13.11 -20.24
C TYR A 359 18.69 13.90 -20.10
N TRP A 360 18.76 15.14 -19.62
CA TRP A 360 17.58 15.99 -19.47
C TRP A 360 16.82 16.16 -20.79
N LEU A 361 17.53 16.50 -21.87
CA LEU A 361 16.94 16.72 -23.19
C LEU A 361 16.24 15.46 -23.75
N ARG A 362 16.77 14.26 -23.47
CA ARG A 362 16.21 13.00 -23.97
C ARG A 362 15.14 12.40 -23.06
N ALA A 363 15.31 12.50 -21.75
CA ALA A 363 14.43 11.88 -20.75
C ALA A 363 13.18 12.72 -20.49
N PHE A 364 13.31 14.04 -20.41
CA PHE A 364 12.20 14.93 -20.06
C PHE A 364 10.99 14.78 -21.01
N PRO A 365 11.14 14.79 -22.36
CA PRO A 365 9.98 14.61 -23.25
C PRO A 365 9.32 13.24 -23.11
N ARG A 366 10.09 12.20 -22.76
CA ARG A 366 9.56 10.85 -22.54
C ARG A 366 8.73 10.78 -21.26
N PHE A 367 9.21 11.42 -20.18
CA PHE A 367 8.44 11.57 -18.95
C PHE A 367 7.18 12.42 -19.16
N ALA A 368 7.29 13.54 -19.88
CA ALA A 368 6.15 14.38 -20.20
C ALA A 368 5.05 13.62 -20.92
N ARG A 369 5.38 12.80 -21.94
CA ARG A 369 4.40 11.95 -22.62
C ARG A 369 3.79 10.90 -21.69
N LEU A 370 4.61 10.23 -20.87
CA LEU A 370 4.12 9.23 -19.93
C LEU A 370 3.09 9.84 -18.96
N PHE A 371 3.47 10.94 -18.29
CA PHE A 371 2.60 11.57 -17.30
C PHE A 371 1.41 12.27 -17.93
N ALA A 372 1.52 12.79 -19.17
CA ALA A 372 0.37 13.28 -19.92
C ALA A 372 -0.70 12.20 -20.10
N VAL A 373 -0.31 10.98 -20.53
CA VAL A 373 -1.25 9.85 -20.67
C VAL A 373 -1.85 9.45 -19.32
N VAL A 374 -1.00 9.32 -18.29
CA VAL A 374 -1.45 8.91 -16.95
C VAL A 374 -2.45 9.91 -16.37
N PHE A 375 -2.14 11.21 -16.41
CA PHE A 375 -3.05 12.24 -15.90
C PHE A 375 -4.29 12.41 -16.78
N ALA A 376 -4.18 12.25 -18.09
CA ALA A 376 -5.36 12.25 -18.97
C ALA A 376 -6.35 11.15 -18.57
N VAL A 377 -5.88 9.92 -18.37
CA VAL A 377 -6.71 8.79 -17.92
C VAL A 377 -7.34 9.06 -16.54
N PHE A 378 -6.55 9.58 -15.58
CA PHE A 378 -7.09 9.91 -14.25
C PHE A 378 -8.02 11.13 -14.24
N SER A 379 -8.00 11.95 -15.28
CA SER A 379 -8.90 13.10 -15.42
C SER A 379 -10.28 12.71 -15.99
N LEU A 380 -10.42 11.54 -16.64
CA LEU A 380 -11.68 11.09 -17.25
C LEU A 380 -12.89 11.09 -16.30
N PRO A 381 -12.80 10.62 -15.04
CA PRO A 381 -13.94 10.66 -14.12
C PRO A 381 -14.40 12.09 -13.78
N LYS A 382 -13.54 13.10 -13.98
CA LYS A 382 -13.81 14.51 -13.71
C LYS A 382 -14.30 15.27 -14.96
N TYR A 383 -14.86 14.57 -15.95
CA TYR A 383 -15.31 15.16 -17.21
C TYR A 383 -16.28 16.35 -17.05
N LYS A 384 -17.12 16.35 -16.00
CA LYS A 384 -18.02 17.47 -15.71
C LYS A 384 -17.27 18.77 -15.38
N ALA A 385 -16.21 18.67 -14.58
CA ALA A 385 -15.36 19.82 -14.25
C ALA A 385 -14.62 20.32 -15.50
N PHE A 386 -14.17 19.40 -16.35
CA PHE A 386 -13.56 19.72 -17.63
C PHE A 386 -14.54 20.45 -18.57
N TYR A 387 -15.79 19.99 -18.63
CA TYR A 387 -16.82 20.61 -19.46
C TYR A 387 -17.15 22.04 -18.99
N ASN A 388 -17.22 22.25 -17.68
CA ASN A 388 -17.54 23.56 -17.11
C ASN A 388 -16.40 24.57 -17.23
N ALA A 389 -15.13 24.12 -17.18
CA ALA A 389 -13.96 24.99 -17.25
C ALA A 389 -12.80 24.32 -18.02
N PRO A 390 -12.86 24.27 -19.36
CA PRO A 390 -11.90 23.50 -20.18
C PRO A 390 -10.49 24.08 -20.13
N ILE A 391 -10.34 25.42 -20.24
CA ILE A 391 -9.02 26.07 -20.25
C ILE A 391 -8.33 25.92 -18.89
N ALA A 392 -9.03 26.15 -17.79
CA ALA A 392 -8.48 26.00 -16.44
C ALA A 392 -8.08 24.54 -16.16
N SER A 393 -8.89 23.57 -16.61
CA SER A 393 -8.59 22.15 -16.47
C SER A 393 -7.35 21.74 -17.28
N LEU A 394 -7.20 22.27 -18.50
CA LEU A 394 -6.01 22.04 -19.33
C LEU A 394 -4.74 22.67 -18.74
N ASP A 395 -4.82 23.90 -18.23
CA ASP A 395 -3.69 24.56 -17.54
C ASP A 395 -3.27 23.77 -16.29
N GLN A 396 -4.23 23.36 -15.45
CA GLN A 396 -3.94 22.55 -14.26
C GLN A 396 -3.31 21.19 -14.62
N LEU A 397 -3.81 20.53 -15.67
CA LEU A 397 -3.26 19.28 -16.16
C LEU A 397 -1.84 19.50 -16.71
N GLY A 398 -1.63 20.52 -17.53
CA GLY A 398 -0.33 20.88 -18.10
C GLY A 398 0.71 21.17 -17.01
N ARG A 399 0.36 21.98 -16.00
CA ARG A 399 1.22 22.23 -14.84
C ARG A 399 1.55 20.95 -14.08
N SER A 400 0.56 20.08 -13.86
CA SER A 400 0.77 18.80 -13.16
C SER A 400 1.71 17.89 -13.95
N VAL A 401 1.52 17.76 -15.26
CA VAL A 401 2.39 16.99 -16.16
C VAL A 401 3.82 17.52 -16.11
N LEU A 402 4.02 18.83 -16.31
CA LEU A 402 5.34 19.45 -16.33
C LEU A 402 6.06 19.31 -14.99
N ARG A 403 5.35 19.59 -13.87
CA ARG A 403 5.88 19.49 -12.51
C ARG A 403 6.30 18.07 -12.16
N THR A 404 5.46 17.08 -12.47
CA THR A 404 5.77 15.65 -12.23
C THR A 404 6.91 15.16 -13.12
N SER A 405 6.94 15.61 -14.37
CA SER A 405 8.00 15.24 -15.32
C SER A 405 9.34 15.83 -14.92
N ALA A 406 9.38 17.08 -14.49
CA ALA A 406 10.58 17.73 -13.97
C ALA A 406 11.06 17.05 -12.68
N PHE A 407 10.14 16.73 -11.76
CA PHE A 407 10.45 15.96 -10.55
C PHE A 407 11.08 14.59 -10.87
N ALA A 408 10.46 13.79 -11.73
CA ALA A 408 10.95 12.45 -12.08
C ALA A 408 12.29 12.51 -12.85
N THR A 409 12.38 13.39 -13.85
CA THR A 409 13.59 13.57 -14.66
C THR A 409 14.74 14.03 -13.77
N GLY A 410 14.52 15.06 -12.96
CA GLY A 410 15.52 15.63 -12.06
C GLY A 410 15.97 14.64 -11.00
N SER A 411 15.04 13.92 -10.37
CA SER A 411 15.39 12.91 -9.36
C SER A 411 16.31 11.82 -9.92
N ILE A 412 15.91 11.17 -11.02
CA ILE A 412 16.72 10.08 -11.62
C ILE A 412 18.02 10.64 -12.22
N GLY A 413 17.95 11.79 -12.89
CA GLY A 413 19.13 12.42 -13.48
C GLY A 413 20.17 12.80 -12.44
N THR A 414 19.74 13.41 -11.33
CA THR A 414 20.62 13.76 -10.22
C THR A 414 21.15 12.53 -9.51
N ALA A 415 20.38 11.43 -9.39
CA ALA A 415 20.89 10.18 -8.82
C ALA A 415 22.10 9.64 -9.60
N TRP A 416 22.04 9.64 -10.93
CA TRP A 416 23.17 9.22 -11.78
C TRP A 416 24.29 10.26 -11.81
N ALA A 417 23.98 11.53 -12.01
CA ALA A 417 24.98 12.60 -12.07
C ALA A 417 25.74 12.77 -10.74
N ALA A 418 25.09 12.49 -9.61
CA ALA A 418 25.72 12.54 -8.29
C ALA A 418 26.88 11.54 -8.16
N ILE A 419 26.81 10.38 -8.83
CA ILE A 419 27.90 9.39 -8.84
C ILE A 419 29.17 10.04 -9.40
N CYS A 420 29.05 10.71 -10.55
CA CYS A 420 30.14 11.43 -11.19
C CYS A 420 30.59 12.67 -10.37
N PHE A 421 29.62 13.44 -9.87
CA PHE A 421 29.89 14.62 -9.04
C PHE A 421 30.75 14.28 -7.82
N PHE A 422 30.39 13.24 -7.07
CA PHE A 422 31.14 12.84 -5.89
C PHE A 422 32.52 12.25 -6.21
N GLN A 423 32.77 11.74 -7.41
CA GLN A 423 34.14 11.36 -7.81
C GLN A 423 35.05 12.56 -7.99
N ASN A 424 34.52 13.66 -8.52
CA ASN A 424 35.30 14.87 -8.74
C ASN A 424 35.41 15.71 -7.46
N PHE A 425 34.38 15.68 -6.59
CA PHE A 425 34.31 16.50 -5.39
C PHE A 425 34.97 15.86 -4.15
N LEU A 426 34.89 14.53 -3.99
CA LEU A 426 35.42 13.84 -2.80
C LEU A 426 36.64 12.97 -3.13
N PRO A 427 37.70 13.01 -2.29
CA PRO A 427 38.85 12.11 -2.43
C PRO A 427 38.42 10.64 -2.37
N SER A 428 39.02 9.74 -3.15
CA SER A 428 38.60 8.33 -3.31
C SER A 428 38.35 7.55 -2.01
N LYS A 429 39.07 7.88 -0.94
CA LYS A 429 38.94 7.26 0.40
C LYS A 429 37.79 7.81 1.24
N ALA A 430 37.27 9.01 0.92
CA ALA A 430 36.20 9.65 1.67
C ALA A 430 34.84 9.06 1.27
N LEU A 431 34.12 8.51 2.27
CA LEU A 431 32.74 8.02 2.14
C LEU A 431 32.50 7.07 0.95
N PRO A 432 33.32 6.03 0.72
CA PRO A 432 33.31 5.26 -0.52
C PRO A 432 31.95 4.62 -0.84
N THR A 433 31.26 4.10 0.17
CA THR A 433 29.92 3.52 -0.01
C THR A 433 28.78 4.51 0.22
N GLN A 434 28.98 5.51 1.10
CA GLN A 434 27.93 6.46 1.48
C GLN A 434 27.65 7.53 0.42
N ARG A 435 28.52 7.71 -0.59
CA ARG A 435 28.26 8.59 -1.75
C ARG A 435 26.95 8.29 -2.47
N PHE A 436 26.58 7.01 -2.58
CA PHE A 436 25.33 6.62 -3.21
C PHE A 436 24.12 7.04 -2.37
N PHE A 437 24.22 7.01 -1.04
CA PHE A 437 23.18 7.54 -0.16
C PHE A 437 23.05 9.07 -0.33
N LEU A 438 24.17 9.79 -0.34
CA LEU A 438 24.16 11.24 -0.56
C LEU A 438 23.61 11.62 -1.96
N GLY A 439 23.92 10.82 -2.98
CA GLY A 439 23.40 11.03 -4.34
C GLY A 439 21.89 10.86 -4.41
N GLY A 440 21.35 9.84 -3.73
CA GLY A 440 19.91 9.65 -3.60
C GLY A 440 19.25 10.74 -2.75
N PHE A 441 19.95 11.26 -1.74
CA PHE A 441 19.49 12.40 -0.95
C PHE A 441 19.31 13.65 -1.80
N LEU A 442 20.32 13.99 -2.60
CA LEU A 442 20.25 15.11 -3.56
C LEU A 442 19.14 14.89 -4.60
N ALA A 443 18.98 13.66 -5.10
CA ALA A 443 17.89 13.31 -5.98
C ALA A 443 16.52 13.54 -5.33
N GLY A 444 16.35 13.19 -4.05
CA GLY A 444 15.11 13.38 -3.32
C GLY A 444 14.75 14.85 -3.06
N LEU A 445 15.68 15.80 -3.16
CA LEU A 445 15.38 17.23 -3.02
C LEU A 445 14.47 17.76 -4.13
N TRP A 446 14.47 17.12 -5.31
CA TRP A 446 13.54 17.46 -6.39
C TRP A 446 12.06 17.30 -5.99
N SER A 447 11.76 16.53 -4.95
CA SER A 447 10.40 16.42 -4.40
C SER A 447 9.83 17.75 -3.89
N PHE A 448 10.69 18.73 -3.61
CA PHE A 448 10.27 20.09 -3.31
C PHE A 448 9.38 20.67 -4.42
N LEU A 449 9.63 20.27 -5.67
CA LEU A 449 8.80 20.66 -6.80
C LEU A 449 7.37 20.22 -6.55
N GLU A 450 7.08 18.99 -6.13
CA GLU A 450 5.73 18.48 -5.87
C GLU A 450 5.24 18.62 -4.42
N ARG A 451 5.80 19.55 -3.63
CA ARG A 451 5.51 19.63 -2.18
C ARG A 451 4.03 19.73 -1.78
N GLU A 452 3.19 20.33 -2.64
CA GLU A 452 1.76 20.56 -2.38
C GLU A 452 0.88 19.37 -2.77
N THR A 453 1.15 18.75 -3.92
CA THR A 453 0.28 17.73 -4.54
C THR A 453 0.83 16.31 -4.42
N GLY A 454 2.14 16.15 -4.16
CA GLY A 454 2.86 14.87 -4.20
C GLY A 454 2.77 14.03 -2.93
N ARG A 455 2.02 14.44 -1.89
CA ARG A 455 1.96 13.72 -0.59
C ARG A 455 1.71 12.23 -0.73
N GLY A 456 0.78 11.83 -1.59
CA GLY A 456 0.46 10.41 -1.83
C GLY A 456 1.67 9.63 -2.37
N ASN A 457 2.40 10.22 -3.32
CA ASN A 457 3.60 9.62 -3.91
C ASN A 457 4.73 9.52 -2.87
N PHE A 458 4.93 10.55 -2.05
CA PHE A 458 5.98 10.55 -1.03
C PHE A 458 5.74 9.48 0.03
N LEU A 459 4.51 9.32 0.51
CA LEU A 459 4.14 8.27 1.45
C LEU A 459 4.26 6.87 0.82
N TYR A 460 3.92 6.74 -0.47
CA TYR A 460 4.10 5.48 -1.19
C TYR A 460 5.59 5.10 -1.31
N MET A 461 6.45 6.03 -1.74
CA MET A 461 7.90 5.82 -1.81
C MET A 461 8.50 5.53 -0.42
N SER A 462 8.01 6.20 0.63
CA SER A 462 8.43 5.95 2.01
C SER A 462 8.15 4.51 2.43
N ARG A 463 6.97 3.96 2.11
CA ARG A 463 6.62 2.56 2.39
C ARG A 463 7.54 1.58 1.65
N LEU A 464 7.85 1.86 0.39
CA LEU A 464 8.81 1.05 -0.38
C LEU A 464 10.21 1.08 0.21
N SER A 465 10.66 2.25 0.68
CA SER A 465 11.93 2.38 1.37
C SER A 465 11.94 1.62 2.70
N MET A 466 10.85 1.67 3.48
CA MET A 466 10.74 0.88 4.71
C MET A 466 10.82 -0.63 4.46
N ASP A 467 10.14 -1.14 3.42
CA ASP A 467 10.24 -2.55 3.00
C ASP A 467 11.66 -2.90 2.57
N SER A 468 12.31 -2.02 1.80
CA SER A 468 13.70 -2.20 1.36
C SER A 468 14.68 -2.21 2.53
N VAL A 469 14.58 -1.24 3.46
CA VAL A 469 15.39 -1.19 4.68
C VAL A 469 15.24 -2.47 5.47
N TRP A 470 14.01 -2.94 5.69
CA TRP A 470 13.73 -4.17 6.41
C TRP A 470 14.48 -5.37 5.80
N LYS A 471 14.37 -5.53 4.48
CA LYS A 471 15.04 -6.60 3.72
C LYS A 471 16.57 -6.49 3.80
N VAL A 472 17.12 -5.30 3.61
CA VAL A 472 18.55 -5.03 3.74
C VAL A 472 19.06 -5.37 5.14
N GLY A 473 18.33 -4.97 6.18
CA GLY A 473 18.73 -5.25 7.56
C GLY A 473 18.66 -6.73 7.93
N VAL A 474 17.72 -7.50 7.36
CA VAL A 474 17.70 -8.97 7.51
C VAL A 474 18.92 -9.58 6.80
N LYS A 475 19.20 -9.16 5.56
CA LYS A 475 20.33 -9.66 4.75
C LYS A 475 21.68 -9.36 5.39
N ARG A 476 21.86 -8.15 5.93
CA ARG A 476 23.09 -7.70 6.59
C ARG A 476 23.19 -8.13 8.06
N GLY A 477 22.18 -8.80 8.60
CA GLY A 477 22.16 -9.29 9.97
C GLY A 477 21.99 -8.20 11.04
N TRP A 478 21.47 -7.03 10.69
CA TRP A 478 21.16 -5.95 11.65
C TRP A 478 20.03 -6.36 12.60
N TRP A 479 19.08 -7.15 12.11
CA TRP A 479 17.99 -7.71 12.91
C TRP A 479 17.63 -9.12 12.44
N LYS A 480 17.15 -9.93 13.38
CA LYS A 480 16.66 -11.28 13.11
C LYS A 480 15.20 -11.21 12.67
N SER A 481 14.87 -11.92 11.58
CA SER A 481 13.47 -12.06 11.17
C SER A 481 12.71 -12.91 12.19
N LEU A 482 11.73 -12.29 12.86
CA LEU A 482 10.83 -12.97 13.79
C LEU A 482 9.70 -13.61 13.00
N LYS A 483 9.46 -14.91 13.22
CA LYS A 483 8.34 -15.62 12.59
C LYS A 483 7.02 -14.98 13.02
N GLY A 484 6.28 -14.41 12.05
CA GLY A 484 5.03 -13.68 12.32
C GLY A 484 5.22 -12.27 12.88
N GLY A 485 6.41 -11.69 12.81
CA GLY A 485 6.66 -10.31 13.25
C GLY A 485 5.84 -9.26 12.49
N ASP A 486 5.51 -9.54 11.23
CA ASP A 486 4.60 -8.76 10.39
C ASP A 486 3.18 -8.67 10.99
N VAL A 487 2.67 -9.76 11.57
CA VAL A 487 1.36 -9.79 12.23
C VAL A 487 1.38 -8.97 13.52
N TRP A 488 2.43 -9.09 14.33
CA TRP A 488 2.59 -8.28 15.53
C TRP A 488 2.69 -6.79 15.21
N LEU A 489 3.47 -6.44 14.19
CA LEU A 489 3.58 -5.07 13.69
C LEU A 489 2.22 -4.53 13.23
N PHE A 490 1.47 -5.35 12.48
CA PHE A 490 0.12 -5.00 12.04
C PHE A 490 -0.83 -4.76 13.22
N VAL A 491 -0.85 -5.63 14.23
CA VAL A 491 -1.71 -5.50 15.43
C VAL A 491 -1.35 -4.24 16.22
N ALA A 492 -0.05 -3.97 16.43
CA ALA A 492 0.42 -2.78 17.12
C ALA A 492 0.04 -1.49 16.34
N ALA A 493 0.27 -1.47 15.04
CA ALA A 493 -0.11 -0.34 14.19
C ALA A 493 -1.63 -0.12 14.17
N LEU A 494 -2.42 -1.20 14.09
CA LEU A 494 -3.88 -1.14 14.14
C LEU A 494 -4.37 -0.61 15.50
N ALA A 495 -3.73 -1.00 16.61
CA ALA A 495 -4.01 -0.46 17.95
C ALA A 495 -3.78 1.05 18.03
N VAL A 496 -2.67 1.55 17.47
CA VAL A 496 -2.38 2.98 17.43
C VAL A 496 -3.40 3.73 16.58
N VAL A 497 -3.69 3.27 15.36
CA VAL A 497 -4.71 3.89 14.48
C VAL A 497 -6.08 3.92 15.17
N ASN A 498 -6.49 2.82 15.78
CA ASN A 498 -7.76 2.76 16.50
C ASN A 498 -7.78 3.67 17.72
N ALA A 499 -6.67 3.80 18.46
CA ALA A 499 -6.57 4.71 19.59
C ALA A 499 -6.67 6.17 19.16
N VAL A 500 -5.96 6.57 18.09
CA VAL A 500 -6.07 7.90 17.49
C VAL A 500 -7.51 8.15 17.04
N TYR A 501 -8.11 7.21 16.31
CA TYR A 501 -9.51 7.27 15.89
C TYR A 501 -10.52 7.24 17.05
N THR A 502 -10.14 6.87 18.29
CA THR A 502 -11.02 7.05 19.47
C THR A 502 -10.87 8.44 20.09
N LYS A 503 -9.71 9.07 19.94
CA LYS A 503 -9.45 10.40 20.46
C LYS A 503 -10.03 11.47 19.53
N ASP A 504 -9.68 11.40 18.25
CA ASP A 504 -10.09 12.34 17.22
C ASP A 504 -10.28 11.63 15.87
N HIS A 505 -11.46 11.77 15.28
CA HIS A 505 -11.79 11.16 13.99
C HIS A 505 -11.18 11.95 12.82
N ASN A 506 -10.92 13.24 13.00
CA ASN A 506 -10.47 14.17 11.97
C ASN A 506 -8.96 14.09 11.72
N ALA A 507 -8.19 13.67 12.72
CA ALA A 507 -6.76 13.38 12.58
C ALA A 507 -6.46 12.39 11.43
N ILE A 508 -7.44 11.57 11.04
CA ILE A 508 -7.36 10.70 9.86
C ILE A 508 -7.96 11.42 8.66
N LYS A 509 -7.09 12.02 7.83
CA LYS A 509 -7.48 12.78 6.63
C LYS A 509 -8.04 11.92 5.49
N GLY A 510 -7.70 10.64 5.44
CA GLY A 510 -8.17 9.73 4.39
C GLY A 510 -9.61 9.26 4.60
N GLY A 511 -10.57 9.76 3.81
CA GLY A 511 -11.98 9.37 3.91
C GLY A 511 -12.23 7.86 3.71
N ALA A 512 -11.46 7.20 2.84
CA ALA A 512 -11.53 5.74 2.69
C ALA A 512 -11.09 5.00 3.96
N VAL A 513 -10.01 5.43 4.61
CA VAL A 513 -9.48 4.83 5.84
C VAL A 513 -10.46 5.05 6.99
N ARG A 514 -11.03 6.26 7.11
CA ARG A 514 -12.08 6.57 8.09
C ARG A 514 -13.30 5.67 7.94
N ARG A 515 -13.77 5.45 6.70
CA ARG A 515 -14.87 4.52 6.39
C ARG A 515 -14.55 3.09 6.78
N VAL A 516 -13.32 2.62 6.55
CA VAL A 516 -12.89 1.28 6.96
C VAL A 516 -12.91 1.16 8.49
N LEU A 517 -12.37 2.13 9.23
CA LEU A 517 -12.31 2.11 10.69
C LEU A 517 -13.70 2.19 11.34
N ALA A 518 -14.58 3.06 10.84
CA ALA A 518 -15.98 3.09 11.28
C ALA A 518 -16.70 1.78 10.95
N GLY A 519 -16.43 1.21 9.77
CA GLY A 519 -16.91 -0.11 9.38
C GLY A 519 -16.45 -1.22 10.32
N LEU A 520 -15.20 -1.17 10.81
CA LEU A 520 -14.65 -2.09 11.80
C LEU A 520 -15.33 -1.96 13.17
N ARG A 521 -15.82 -0.78 13.55
CA ARG A 521 -16.61 -0.58 14.79
C ARG A 521 -18.10 -0.90 14.65
N GLY A 522 -18.61 -0.90 13.41
CA GLY A 522 -20.04 -1.05 13.13
C GLY A 522 -20.80 0.28 13.11
N GLU A 523 -20.09 1.40 13.01
CA GLU A 523 -20.62 2.78 13.02
C GLU A 523 -20.99 3.30 11.62
N SER A 524 -21.10 2.42 10.63
CA SER A 524 -21.24 2.77 9.20
C SER A 524 -22.47 3.64 8.84
N ALA A 525 -23.46 3.77 9.72
CA ALA A 525 -24.59 4.69 9.54
C ALA A 525 -24.29 6.11 10.05
N ALA A 526 -23.43 6.27 11.05
CA ALA A 526 -23.11 7.55 11.66
C ALA A 526 -22.23 8.45 10.76
N LEU A 527 -21.41 7.85 9.89
CA LEU A 527 -20.54 8.62 8.97
C LEU A 527 -21.30 9.39 7.88
N ARG A 528 -22.49 8.94 7.45
CA ARG A 528 -23.27 9.68 6.46
C ARG A 528 -23.74 11.05 6.97
N GLY A 529 -23.90 11.21 8.29
CA GLY A 529 -24.22 12.51 8.88
C GLY A 529 -23.00 13.43 8.96
N ILE A 530 -21.81 12.87 9.25
CA ILE A 530 -20.56 13.64 9.43
C ILE A 530 -19.99 14.13 8.09
N GLU A 531 -20.20 13.39 6.99
CA GLU A 531 -19.77 13.84 5.64
C GLU A 531 -20.65 14.99 5.10
N ILE A 532 -21.94 15.06 5.45
CA ILE A 532 -22.81 16.18 5.06
C ILE A 532 -22.29 17.47 5.71
N ASP A 533 -22.00 17.44 7.01
CA ASP A 533 -21.45 18.61 7.71
C ASP A 533 -20.00 18.96 7.31
N GLY A 534 -19.24 18.02 6.74
CA GLY A 534 -17.83 18.21 6.38
C GLY A 534 -17.61 18.73 4.95
N ASP A 535 -18.41 18.26 3.99
CA ASP A 535 -18.37 18.76 2.61
C ASP A 535 -18.91 20.20 2.51
N ASP A 536 -19.83 20.60 3.38
CA ASP A 536 -20.35 21.98 3.45
C ASP A 536 -19.28 23.00 3.92
N VAL A 537 -18.33 22.58 4.77
CA VAL A 537 -17.24 23.44 5.26
C VAL A 537 -16.12 23.59 4.22
N ASP A 538 -15.81 22.54 3.45
CA ASP A 538 -14.78 22.57 2.40
C ASP A 538 -15.22 23.35 1.13
N GLU A 539 -16.53 23.61 0.96
CA GLU A 539 -17.06 24.49 -0.08
C GLU A 539 -17.02 25.99 0.29
N GLU A 540 -17.19 26.34 1.57
CA GLU A 540 -17.08 27.74 2.03
C GLU A 540 -15.63 28.25 1.98
N ASP A 541 -14.66 27.44 2.41
CA ASP A 541 -13.22 27.80 2.40
C ASP A 541 -12.63 27.93 0.97
N LYS A 542 -13.32 27.42 -0.05
CA LYS A 542 -12.95 27.61 -1.47
C LYS A 542 -13.55 28.85 -2.10
N LYS A 543 -14.58 29.46 -1.51
CA LYS A 543 -15.16 30.71 -2.02
C LYS A 543 -14.41 31.95 -1.55
N GLU A 544 -13.55 31.84 -0.53
CA GLU A 544 -12.76 32.95 0.00
C GLU A 544 -11.27 32.95 -0.42
N ARG A 545 -10.89 32.24 -1.50
CA ARG A 545 -9.53 32.28 -2.06
C ARG A 545 -9.45 32.64 -3.53
#